data_AF-A0A820HBT5-F1
#
_entry.id   AF-A0A820HBT5-F1
#
_cell.length_a   1.000
_cell.length_b   1.000
_cell.length_c   1.000
_cell.angle_alpha   90.00
_cell.angle_beta   90.00
_cell.angle_gamma   90.00
#
_symmetry.space_group_name_H-M   'P 1'
#
loop_
_entity.id
_entity.type
_entity.pdbx_description
1 polymer ?
#
loop_
_entity_poly.entity_id
_entity_poly.type
_entity_poly.pdbx_seq_one_letter_code
_entity_poly.pdbx_strand_id
1 'polypeptide(L)'
;YKNFKICGSPSLIILSSSGEIITSEGSLEFSIKSDSILFLWSQGKSLFHSCQPQPNEFQWNHVHCDQCYMRPLVGIRYGCINRQCQFNFCKKCIDKIKHEHPLVEYLVPNRQYSMNEFFASVPYLLNSNKQEQVKTEILWKDDVKAIGFYFLAYRYSFNCDLTQKLIQDYKATQPTINPFPIVIISYDIDEQ
;
A
#
# COMPACT_ATOMS: atom_id res chain seq x y z
N TYR A 1 -22.46 -7.56 -27.59
CA TYR A 1 -21.25 -6.80 -27.27
C TYR A 1 -20.72 -7.25 -25.92
N LYS A 2 -19.45 -7.68 -25.82
CA LYS A 2 -18.80 -7.96 -24.53
C LYS A 2 -18.31 -6.63 -23.95
N ASN A 3 -18.70 -6.29 -22.72
CA ASN A 3 -18.21 -5.12 -22.01
C ASN A 3 -16.94 -5.51 -21.25
N PHE A 4 -15.88 -4.70 -21.35
CA PHE A 4 -14.62 -4.93 -20.65
C PHE A 4 -14.41 -3.84 -19.59
N LYS A 5 -14.08 -4.24 -18.37
CA LYS A 5 -13.67 -3.29 -17.32
C LYS A 5 -12.19 -2.98 -17.52
N ILE A 6 -11.90 -1.77 -18.02
CA ILE A 6 -10.54 -1.25 -18.16
C ILE A 6 -10.10 -0.72 -16.80
N CYS A 7 -9.06 -1.31 -16.22
CA CYS A 7 -8.48 -0.88 -14.94
C CYS A 7 -7.10 -0.27 -15.20
N GLY A 8 -6.96 1.05 -15.01
CA GLY A 8 -5.68 1.76 -15.20
C GLY A 8 -5.42 2.22 -16.63
N SER A 9 -4.53 3.20 -16.80
CA SER A 9 -4.14 3.77 -18.09
C SER A 9 -2.61 3.87 -18.18
N PRO A 10 -1.96 3.31 -19.22
CA PRO A 10 -2.53 2.53 -20.32
C PRO A 10 -2.83 1.06 -19.94
N SER A 11 -3.98 0.55 -20.38
CA SER A 11 -4.36 -0.86 -20.29
C SER A 11 -4.03 -1.61 -21.59
N LEU A 12 -3.47 -2.82 -21.50
CA LEU A 12 -3.29 -3.74 -22.63
C LEU A 12 -4.06 -5.04 -22.32
N ILE A 13 -5.10 -5.32 -23.11
CA ILE A 13 -5.91 -6.53 -22.98
C ILE A 13 -5.47 -7.50 -24.08
N ILE A 14 -5.18 -8.75 -23.71
CA ILE A 14 -4.78 -9.82 -24.63
C ILE A 14 -5.92 -10.83 -24.71
N LEU A 15 -6.35 -11.14 -25.93
CA LEU A 15 -7.41 -12.09 -26.22
C LEU A 15 -6.87 -13.31 -26.98
N SER A 16 -7.47 -14.48 -26.75
CA SER A 16 -7.24 -15.68 -27.55
C SER A 16 -7.88 -15.57 -28.93
N SER A 17 -7.59 -16.52 -29.82
CA SER A 17 -8.25 -16.63 -31.13
C SER A 17 -9.75 -16.90 -31.04
N SER A 18 -10.24 -17.47 -29.92
CA SER A 18 -11.66 -17.65 -29.60
C SER A 18 -12.34 -16.39 -29.03
N GLY A 19 -11.58 -15.30 -28.82
CA GLY A 19 -12.07 -14.07 -28.20
C GLY A 19 -12.32 -14.18 -26.69
N GLU A 20 -11.64 -15.12 -26.02
CA GLU A 20 -11.56 -15.22 -24.56
C GLU A 20 -10.43 -14.32 -24.04
N ILE A 21 -10.58 -13.77 -22.83
CA ILE A 21 -9.54 -12.91 -22.25
C ILE A 21 -8.41 -13.79 -21.72
N ILE A 22 -7.22 -13.63 -22.27
CA ILE A 22 -5.99 -14.24 -21.72
C ILE A 22 -5.54 -13.41 -20.52
N THR A 23 -5.46 -12.08 -20.67
CA THR A 23 -5.17 -11.16 -19.58
C THR A 23 -5.76 -9.77 -19.85
N SER A 24 -6.21 -9.08 -18.80
CA SER A 24 -6.58 -7.66 -18.83
C SER A 24 -5.44 -6.75 -18.34
N GLU A 25 -4.32 -7.33 -17.93
CA GLU A 25 -3.19 -6.67 -17.26
C GLU A 25 -1.92 -6.76 -18.12
N GLY A 26 -2.07 -6.85 -19.43
CA GLY A 26 -0.99 -7.14 -20.36
C GLY A 26 0.16 -6.13 -20.30
N SER A 27 -0.12 -4.87 -19.93
CA SER A 27 0.90 -3.83 -19.80
C SER A 27 1.82 -4.08 -18.61
N LEU A 28 1.25 -4.58 -17.50
CA LEU A 28 1.99 -4.99 -16.32
C LEU A 28 2.74 -6.31 -16.56
N GLU A 29 2.10 -7.30 -17.18
CA GLU A 29 2.78 -8.56 -17.49
C GLU A 29 3.98 -8.34 -18.44
N PHE A 30 3.82 -7.45 -19.41
CA PHE A 30 4.90 -7.07 -20.33
C PHE A 30 6.04 -6.33 -19.64
N SER A 31 5.74 -5.42 -18.70
CA SER A 31 6.79 -4.72 -17.96
C SER A 31 7.55 -5.64 -17.00
N ILE A 32 6.92 -6.70 -16.50
CA ILE A 32 7.55 -7.70 -15.63
C ILE A 32 8.44 -8.66 -16.43
N LYS A 33 7.99 -9.17 -17.58
CA LYS A 33 8.66 -10.27 -18.32
C LYS A 33 8.52 -10.17 -19.85
N SER A 34 9.01 -9.09 -20.44
CA SER A 34 8.90 -8.80 -21.90
C SER A 34 9.23 -9.99 -22.81
N ASP A 35 10.30 -10.73 -22.52
CA ASP A 35 10.85 -11.70 -23.47
C ASP A 35 10.05 -13.01 -23.49
N SER A 36 9.57 -13.45 -22.32
CA SER A 36 8.81 -14.70 -22.19
C SER A 36 7.30 -14.51 -22.31
N ILE A 37 6.80 -13.28 -22.13
CA ILE A 37 5.36 -13.07 -22.03
C ILE A 37 4.64 -13.29 -23.35
N LEU A 38 5.25 -12.89 -24.47
CA LEU A 38 4.68 -13.07 -25.79
C LEU A 38 4.47 -14.56 -26.11
N PHE A 39 5.37 -15.42 -25.64
CA PHE A 39 5.25 -16.86 -25.76
C PHE A 39 4.16 -17.44 -24.85
N LEU A 40 3.98 -16.94 -23.62
CA LEU A 40 2.87 -17.35 -22.77
C LEU A 40 1.52 -16.98 -23.38
N TRP A 41 1.40 -15.75 -23.89
CA TRP A 41 0.19 -15.28 -24.55
C TRP A 41 -0.13 -16.07 -25.82
N SER A 42 0.87 -16.47 -26.61
CA SER A 42 0.64 -17.32 -27.78
C SER A 42 0.14 -18.72 -27.44
N GLN A 43 0.35 -19.18 -26.20
CA GLN A 43 -0.21 -20.41 -25.65
C GLN A 43 -1.57 -20.22 -24.95
N GLY A 44 -2.14 -19.01 -24.99
CA GLY A 44 -3.37 -18.71 -24.26
C GLY A 44 -3.20 -18.61 -22.74
N LYS A 45 -1.98 -18.38 -22.24
CA LYS A 45 -1.66 -18.32 -20.81
C LYS A 45 -1.31 -16.90 -20.40
N SER A 46 -1.82 -16.47 -19.24
CA SER A 46 -1.36 -15.27 -18.54
C SER A 46 -0.15 -15.60 -17.66
N LEU A 47 0.70 -14.60 -17.41
CA LEU A 47 1.71 -14.69 -16.36
C LEU A 47 1.08 -14.79 -14.98
N PHE A 48 -0.01 -14.04 -14.77
CA PHE A 48 -0.72 -14.03 -13.51
C PHE A 48 -1.66 -15.23 -13.43
N HIS A 49 -1.54 -15.99 -12.34
CA HIS A 49 -2.49 -17.03 -12.05
C HIS A 49 -3.40 -16.59 -10.89
N SER A 50 -4.71 -16.78 -11.06
CA SER A 50 -5.68 -16.51 -10.01
C SER A 50 -5.69 -17.66 -9.00
N CYS A 51 -5.71 -17.31 -7.72
CA CYS A 51 -6.07 -18.24 -6.65
C CYS A 51 -7.36 -17.75 -6.01
N GLN A 52 -8.25 -18.68 -5.67
CA GLN A 52 -9.48 -18.35 -4.93
C GLN A 52 -9.16 -18.32 -3.43
N PRO A 53 -9.56 -17.27 -2.70
CA PRO A 53 -9.38 -17.20 -1.26
C PRO A 53 -10.18 -18.29 -0.53
N GLN A 54 -9.56 -18.91 0.47
CA GLN A 54 -10.29 -19.75 1.43
C GLN A 54 -11.14 -18.87 2.38
N PRO A 55 -12.15 -19.42 3.08
CA PRO A 55 -13.08 -18.64 3.93
C PRO A 55 -12.43 -17.74 5.00
N ASN A 56 -11.18 -17.99 5.38
CA ASN A 56 -10.42 -17.21 6.37
C ASN A 56 -9.20 -16.50 5.78
N GLU A 57 -9.08 -16.46 4.45
CA GLU A 57 -7.99 -15.77 3.77
C GLU A 57 -8.48 -14.47 3.16
N PHE A 58 -7.64 -13.45 3.27
CA PHE A 58 -7.91 -12.16 2.66
C PHE A 58 -7.38 -12.09 1.24
N GLN A 59 -8.00 -11.24 0.42
CA GLN A 59 -7.62 -11.02 -0.97
C GLN A 59 -7.10 -9.59 -1.16
N TRP A 60 -5.90 -9.46 -1.71
CA TRP A 60 -5.23 -8.20 -2.02
C TRP A 60 -5.40 -7.89 -3.52
N ASN A 61 -6.50 -7.21 -3.86
CA ASN A 61 -7.01 -7.06 -5.25
C ASN A 61 -5.99 -6.53 -6.28
N HIS A 62 -5.03 -5.71 -5.84
CA HIS A 62 -4.05 -5.06 -6.73
C HIS A 62 -2.61 -5.46 -6.44
N VAL A 63 -2.42 -6.43 -5.54
CA VAL A 63 -1.11 -6.95 -5.17
C VAL A 63 -0.91 -8.29 -5.85
N HIS A 64 0.32 -8.54 -6.30
CA HIS A 64 0.74 -9.85 -6.79
C HIS A 64 1.98 -10.31 -6.04
N CYS A 65 2.24 -11.61 -6.03
CA CYS A 65 3.51 -12.13 -5.55
C CYS A 65 4.56 -11.97 -6.67
N ASP A 66 5.66 -11.27 -6.43
CA ASP A 66 6.72 -11.06 -7.42
C ASP A 66 7.49 -12.34 -7.78
N GLN A 67 7.38 -13.39 -6.94
CA GLN A 67 8.04 -14.68 -7.19
C GLN A 67 7.18 -15.66 -8.00
N CYS A 68 5.90 -15.84 -7.64
CA CYS A 68 5.02 -16.80 -8.31
C CYS A 68 3.96 -16.16 -9.22
N TYR A 69 3.87 -14.84 -9.23
CA TYR A 69 2.89 -14.07 -10.00
C TYR A 69 1.42 -14.44 -9.67
N MET A 70 1.16 -14.90 -8.44
CA MET A 70 -0.22 -15.05 -7.96
C MET A 70 -0.87 -13.66 -7.87
N ARG A 71 -1.99 -13.44 -8.56
CA ARG A 71 -2.77 -12.19 -8.55
C ARG A 71 -4.27 -12.48 -8.66
N PRO A 72 -5.13 -11.90 -7.79
CA PRO A 72 -4.75 -11.12 -6.61
C PRO A 72 -3.97 -11.98 -5.62
N LEU A 73 -3.14 -11.36 -4.79
CA LEU A 73 -2.44 -12.07 -3.72
C LEU A 73 -3.50 -12.52 -2.69
N VAL A 74 -3.47 -13.80 -2.33
CA VAL A 74 -4.39 -14.41 -1.37
C VAL A 74 -3.64 -14.82 -0.10
N GLY A 75 -4.24 -14.55 1.05
CA GLY A 75 -3.72 -14.84 2.38
C GLY A 75 -2.77 -13.75 2.89
N ILE A 76 -1.74 -14.19 3.62
CA ILE A 76 -0.74 -13.28 4.20
C ILE A 76 0.14 -12.70 3.08
N ARG A 77 0.27 -11.38 3.08
CA ARG A 77 1.17 -10.62 2.21
C ARG A 77 2.45 -10.26 2.96
N TYR A 78 3.59 -10.46 2.34
CA TYR A 78 4.89 -9.98 2.81
C TYR A 78 5.38 -8.87 1.89
N GLY A 79 5.32 -7.62 2.35
CA GLY A 79 5.71 -6.44 1.56
C GLY A 79 7.04 -5.86 2.02
N CYS A 80 7.80 -5.30 1.08
CA CYS A 80 9.05 -4.59 1.39
C CYS A 80 8.80 -3.21 2.00
N ILE A 81 9.53 -2.89 3.07
CA ILE A 81 9.41 -1.58 3.74
C ILE A 81 10.14 -0.45 3.01
N ASN A 82 11.05 -0.77 2.09
CA ASN A 82 11.75 0.24 1.32
C ASN A 82 10.81 0.78 0.25
N ARG A 83 10.49 2.08 0.31
CA ARG A 83 9.57 2.78 -0.60
C ARG A 83 9.95 2.70 -2.08
N GLN A 84 11.23 2.55 -2.38
CA GLN A 84 11.73 2.40 -3.75
C GLN A 84 11.63 0.95 -4.24
N CYS A 85 11.21 0.02 -3.39
CA CYS A 85 11.24 -1.40 -3.60
C CYS A 85 9.83 -1.98 -3.38
N GLN A 86 9.03 -2.09 -4.45
CA GLN A 86 7.61 -2.44 -4.37
C GLN A 86 7.35 -3.96 -4.37
N PHE A 87 8.28 -4.73 -3.82
CA PHE A 87 8.20 -6.18 -3.85
C PHE A 87 7.23 -6.71 -2.79
N ASN A 88 6.49 -7.73 -3.20
CA ASN A 88 5.44 -8.40 -2.48
C ASN A 88 5.58 -9.90 -2.67
N PHE A 89 5.45 -10.65 -1.59
CA PHE A 89 5.57 -12.10 -1.61
C PHE A 89 4.39 -12.72 -0.87
N CYS A 90 3.94 -13.86 -1.37
CA CYS A 90 3.00 -14.70 -0.64
C CYS A 90 3.75 -15.58 0.36
N LYS A 91 3.03 -16.10 1.36
CA LYS A 91 3.57 -17.02 2.37
C LYS A 91 4.32 -18.23 1.80
N LYS A 92 3.94 -18.73 0.62
CA LYS A 92 4.62 -19.90 0.00
C LYS A 92 5.98 -19.56 -0.61
N CYS A 93 6.23 -18.28 -0.88
CA CYS A 93 7.44 -17.82 -1.57
C CYS A 93 8.44 -17.15 -0.63
N ILE A 94 8.00 -16.64 0.52
CA ILE A 94 8.83 -15.87 1.46
C ILE A 94 10.10 -16.62 1.88
N ASP A 95 10.01 -17.93 2.15
CA ASP A 95 11.17 -18.73 2.59
C ASP A 95 12.14 -19.09 1.45
N LYS A 96 11.74 -18.84 0.20
CA LYS A 96 12.51 -19.21 -1.00
C LYS A 96 13.28 -18.04 -1.59
N ILE A 97 12.98 -16.84 -1.14
CA ILE A 97 13.54 -15.60 -1.69
C ILE A 97 14.66 -15.09 -0.79
N LYS A 98 15.67 -14.47 -1.42
CA LYS A 98 16.59 -13.58 -0.73
C LYS A 98 16.27 -12.18 -1.21
N HIS A 99 15.67 -11.39 -0.32
CA HIS A 99 15.41 -9.98 -0.56
C HIS A 99 16.35 -9.14 0.32
N GLU A 100 16.90 -8.07 -0.25
CA GLU A 100 17.91 -7.25 0.43
C GLU A 100 17.33 -6.42 1.58
N HIS A 101 16.07 -6.01 1.46
CA HIS A 101 15.40 -5.19 2.46
C HIS A 101 14.56 -6.04 3.43
N PRO A 102 14.29 -5.53 4.64
CA PRO A 102 13.33 -6.16 5.54
C PRO A 102 11.93 -6.21 4.92
N LEU A 103 11.22 -7.31 5.21
CA LEU A 103 9.84 -7.53 4.79
C LEU A 103 8.92 -7.47 6.02
N VAL A 104 7.74 -6.92 5.85
CA VAL A 104 6.69 -6.85 6.88
C VAL A 104 5.51 -7.73 6.47
N GLU A 105 4.92 -8.37 7.48
CA GLU A 105 3.74 -9.20 7.34
C GLU A 105 2.46 -8.35 7.42
N TYR A 106 1.64 -8.43 6.38
CA TYR A 106 0.33 -7.79 6.30
C TYR A 106 -0.75 -8.87 6.35
N LEU A 107 -1.55 -8.83 7.42
CA LEU A 107 -2.55 -9.86 7.72
C LEU A 107 -3.90 -9.59 7.06
N VAL A 108 -4.28 -8.32 6.87
CA VAL A 108 -5.63 -7.92 6.41
C VAL A 108 -5.52 -6.72 5.46
N PRO A 109 -6.15 -6.75 4.27
CA PRO A 109 -6.23 -5.61 3.36
C PRO A 109 -7.18 -4.54 3.93
N ASN A 110 -6.80 -3.28 3.79
CA ASN A 110 -7.65 -2.13 4.13
C ASN A 110 -8.20 -2.16 5.56
N ARG A 111 -7.39 -2.66 6.52
CA ARG A 111 -7.80 -2.69 7.93
C ARG A 111 -7.97 -1.26 8.43
N GLN A 112 -9.22 -0.82 8.54
CA GLN A 112 -9.56 0.38 9.28
C GLN A 112 -9.37 0.07 10.76
N TYR A 113 -8.35 0.64 11.37
CA TYR A 113 -8.17 0.57 12.81
C TYR A 113 -9.21 1.49 13.46
N SER A 114 -9.93 0.98 14.46
CA SER A 114 -10.61 1.88 15.40
C SER A 114 -9.55 2.79 16.06
N MET A 115 -9.93 3.97 16.55
CA MET A 115 -8.99 4.85 17.24
C MET A 115 -8.25 4.15 18.37
N ASN A 116 -8.93 3.27 19.12
CA ASN A 116 -8.31 2.48 20.18
C ASN A 116 -7.27 1.48 19.65
N GLU A 117 -7.55 0.80 18.54
CA GLU A 117 -6.59 -0.12 17.92
C GLU A 117 -5.42 0.61 17.28
N PHE A 118 -5.67 1.76 16.65
CA PHE A 118 -4.62 2.62 16.09
C PHE A 118 -3.68 3.12 17.18
N PHE A 119 -4.22 3.53 18.33
CA PHE A 119 -3.41 3.96 19.47
C PHE A 119 -2.65 2.81 20.13
N ALA A 120 -3.22 1.60 20.13
CA ALA A 120 -2.51 0.42 20.58
C ALA A 120 -1.37 0.01 19.62
N SER A 121 -1.55 0.23 18.31
CA SER A 121 -0.54 -0.10 17.29
C SER A 121 0.55 0.97 17.14
N VAL A 122 0.27 2.22 17.55
CA VAL A 122 1.22 3.33 17.59
C VAL A 122 1.35 3.83 19.03
N PRO A 123 2.02 3.08 19.94
CA PRO A 123 2.12 3.46 21.35
C PRO A 123 3.01 4.69 21.59
N TYR A 124 3.85 5.04 20.63
CA TYR A 124 4.78 6.17 20.71
C TYR A 124 4.75 7.00 19.43
N LEU A 125 4.74 8.31 19.59
CA LEU A 125 4.87 9.29 18.51
C LEU A 125 6.22 10.01 18.60
N LEU A 126 6.82 10.27 17.45
CA LEU A 126 8.04 11.07 17.37
C LEU A 126 7.69 12.54 17.58
N ASN A 127 8.25 13.16 18.61
CA ASN A 127 8.19 14.60 18.77
C ASN A 127 9.16 15.26 17.78
N SER A 128 8.68 16.17 16.94
CA SER A 128 9.49 16.82 15.90
C SER A 128 10.60 17.72 16.48
N ASN A 129 10.47 18.17 17.73
CA ASN A 129 11.40 19.11 18.36
C ASN A 129 12.40 18.46 19.32
N LYS A 130 12.15 17.21 19.72
CA LYS A 130 12.99 16.46 20.66
C LYS A 130 12.93 15.03 20.18
N GLN A 131 14.05 14.37 19.88
CA GLN A 131 14.08 12.95 19.48
C GLN A 131 13.51 11.97 20.55
N GLU A 132 12.78 12.48 21.53
CA GLU A 132 12.06 11.75 22.55
C GLU A 132 10.75 11.18 21.99
N GLN A 133 10.54 9.90 22.26
CA GLN A 133 9.28 9.22 22.01
C GLN A 133 8.25 9.69 23.02
N VAL A 134 7.15 10.26 22.55
CA VAL A 134 6.01 10.64 23.38
C VAL A 134 4.99 9.52 23.33
N LYS A 135 4.62 8.95 24.48
CA LYS A 135 3.54 7.96 24.49
C LYS A 135 2.24 8.59 24.02
N THR A 136 1.54 7.92 23.11
CA THR A 136 0.30 8.43 22.49
C THR A 136 -0.80 8.68 23.52
N GLU A 137 -0.82 7.92 24.62
CA GLU A 137 -1.71 8.10 25.77
C GLU A 137 -1.55 9.45 26.49
N ILE A 138 -0.35 10.05 26.45
CA ILE A 138 -0.01 11.29 27.17
C ILE A 138 -0.56 12.52 26.45
N LEU A 139 -0.84 12.42 25.14
CA LEU A 139 -1.34 13.54 24.35
C LEU A 139 -2.77 13.97 24.72
N TRP A 140 -3.48 13.18 25.52
CA TRP A 140 -4.87 13.41 25.92
C TRP A 140 -5.02 13.81 27.39
N LYS A 141 -4.01 14.44 27.99
CA LYS A 141 -4.14 15.09 29.30
C LYS A 141 -5.23 16.17 29.26
N ASP A 142 -5.82 16.45 30.42
CA ASP A 142 -7.06 17.25 30.61
C ASP A 142 -7.09 18.64 29.93
N ASP A 143 -5.95 19.14 29.47
CA ASP A 143 -5.80 20.46 28.86
C ASP A 143 -5.76 20.44 27.31
N VAL A 144 -5.62 19.27 26.68
CA VAL A 144 -5.51 19.13 25.22
C VAL A 144 -6.89 19.02 24.58
N LYS A 145 -7.36 20.11 23.97
CA LYS A 145 -8.69 20.20 23.36
C LYS A 145 -8.78 19.61 21.94
N ALA A 146 -7.66 19.43 21.26
CA ALA A 146 -7.60 18.90 19.90
C ALA A 146 -6.24 18.26 19.61
N ILE A 147 -6.20 17.31 18.67
CA ILE A 147 -4.99 16.74 18.09
C ILE A 147 -5.22 16.63 16.58
N GLY A 148 -4.30 17.14 15.77
CA GLY A 148 -4.34 16.98 14.31
C GLY A 148 -3.56 15.75 13.89
N PHE A 149 -4.16 14.86 13.09
CA PHE A 149 -3.45 13.76 12.43
C PHE A 149 -3.32 14.08 10.94
N TYR A 150 -2.09 14.14 10.43
CA TYR A 150 -1.84 14.38 9.02
C TYR A 150 -1.18 13.15 8.39
N PHE A 151 -1.93 12.46 7.54
CA PHE A 151 -1.49 11.25 6.86
C PHE A 151 -0.78 11.58 5.55
N LEU A 152 0.54 11.39 5.51
CA LEU A 152 1.36 11.64 4.31
C LEU A 152 1.46 10.39 3.45
N ALA A 153 0.72 10.35 2.34
CA ALA A 153 0.84 9.30 1.33
C ALA A 153 1.94 9.63 0.31
N TYR A 154 3.01 8.83 0.27
CA TYR A 154 4.27 9.22 -0.38
C TYR A 154 4.27 9.22 -1.93
N ARG A 155 3.28 8.62 -2.62
CA ARG A 155 3.31 8.51 -4.10
C ARG A 155 2.64 9.65 -4.87
N TYR A 156 2.02 10.62 -4.20
CA TYR A 156 1.51 11.80 -4.90
C TYR A 156 2.56 12.91 -4.85
N SER A 157 3.38 13.01 -5.92
CA SER A 157 4.30 14.12 -6.15
C SER A 157 3.62 15.50 -6.11
N PHE A 158 2.30 15.53 -6.27
CA PHE A 158 1.47 16.73 -6.16
C PHE A 158 1.37 17.34 -4.75
N ASN A 159 1.85 16.66 -3.70
CA ASN A 159 1.70 17.14 -2.30
C ASN A 159 3.02 17.31 -1.53
N CYS A 160 4.18 17.31 -2.21
CA CYS A 160 5.45 17.64 -1.55
C CYS A 160 5.40 19.01 -0.84
N ASP A 161 4.69 19.97 -1.43
CA ASP A 161 4.56 21.33 -0.89
C ASP A 161 3.47 21.44 0.19
N LEU A 162 2.47 20.54 0.21
CA LEU A 162 1.36 20.60 1.17
C LEU A 162 1.85 20.45 2.61
N THR A 163 2.82 19.56 2.84
CA THR A 163 3.40 19.38 4.19
C THR A 163 4.12 20.65 4.65
N GLN A 164 4.89 21.28 3.76
CA GLN A 164 5.59 22.52 4.08
C GLN A 164 4.61 23.67 4.31
N LYS A 165 3.59 23.80 3.46
CA LYS A 165 2.52 24.79 3.60
C LYS A 165 1.73 24.61 4.90
N LEU A 166 1.34 23.38 5.24
CA LEU A 166 0.65 23.07 6.49
C LEU A 166 1.48 23.45 7.72
N ILE A 167 2.79 23.17 7.69
CA ILE A 167 3.71 23.58 8.77
C ILE A 167 3.79 25.12 8.86
N GLN A 168 3.86 25.82 7.72
CA GLN A 168 3.90 27.28 7.67
C GLN A 168 2.60 27.89 8.22
N ASP A 169 1.45 27.44 7.74
CA ASP A 169 0.12 27.90 8.16
C ASP A 169 -0.11 27.62 9.65
N TYR A 170 0.29 26.44 10.14
CA TYR A 170 0.20 26.09 11.55
C TYR A 170 1.08 27.00 12.43
N LYS A 171 2.33 27.27 12.02
CA LYS A 171 3.20 28.21 12.73
C LYS A 171 2.66 29.64 12.74
N ALA A 172 2.06 30.09 11.64
CA ALA A 172 1.47 31.42 11.53
C ALA A 172 0.23 31.60 12.41
N THR A 173 -0.48 30.52 12.72
CA THR A 173 -1.72 30.54 13.53
C THR A 173 -1.50 30.31 15.02
N GLN A 174 -0.37 29.73 15.46
CA GLN A 174 -0.08 29.55 16.88
C GLN A 174 -0.26 30.78 17.79
N PRO A 175 -0.01 32.04 17.36
CA PRO A 175 -0.23 33.21 18.20
C PRO A 175 -1.71 33.53 18.46
N THR A 176 -2.65 33.00 17.66
CA THR A 176 -4.07 33.39 17.65
C THR A 176 -5.02 32.30 18.14
N ILE A 177 -4.56 31.06 18.28
CA ILE A 177 -5.35 29.92 18.74
C ILE A 177 -4.65 29.21 19.91
N ASN A 178 -5.42 28.47 20.72
CA ASN A 178 -4.81 27.51 21.66
C ASN A 178 -4.01 26.48 20.86
N PRO A 179 -2.68 26.41 21.02
CA PRO A 179 -1.84 25.54 20.22
C PRO A 179 -2.20 24.07 20.50
N PHE A 180 -2.34 23.28 19.45
CA PHE A 180 -2.68 21.86 19.55
C PHE A 180 -1.68 21.02 18.76
N PRO A 181 -1.24 19.87 19.28
CA PRO A 181 -0.23 19.07 18.60
C PRO A 181 -0.74 18.57 17.24
N ILE A 182 0.07 18.74 16.19
CA ILE A 182 -0.11 18.07 14.91
C ILE A 182 0.89 16.93 14.83
N VAL A 183 0.37 15.72 14.66
CA VAL A 183 1.12 14.49 14.48
C VAL A 183 1.10 14.14 13.00
N ILE A 184 2.27 14.10 12.37
CA ILE A 184 2.41 13.67 10.99
C ILE A 184 2.64 12.17 10.98
N ILE A 185 1.71 11.43 10.39
CA ILE A 185 1.77 9.98 10.23
C ILE A 185 2.06 9.70 8.77
N SER A 186 3.15 9.04 8.45
CA SER A 186 3.40 8.62 7.07
C SER A 186 2.56 7.39 6.76
N TYR A 187 1.71 7.45 5.74
CA TYR A 187 0.95 6.31 5.23
C TYR A 187 1.70 5.66 4.05
N ASP A 188 1.77 4.34 4.06
CA ASP A 188 2.11 3.56 2.88
C ASP A 188 0.83 3.08 2.19
N ILE A 189 0.84 2.98 0.86
CA ILE A 189 -0.36 2.82 0.00
C ILE A 189 -1.09 1.48 0.13
N ASP A 190 -0.66 0.62 1.05
CA ASP A 190 -1.23 -0.72 1.23
C ASP A 190 -2.59 -0.75 1.94
N GLU A 191 -3.22 0.41 2.13
CA GLU A 191 -4.46 0.61 2.89
C GLU A 191 -5.61 1.26 2.09
N GLN A 192 -5.59 1.25 0.74
CA GLN A 192 -6.74 1.64 -0.11
C GLN A 192 -7.29 0.49 -0.95
#